data_AF-A5FI70-F1
#
_entry.id   AF-A5FI70-F1
#
_cell.length_a   1.000
_cell.length_b   1.000
_cell.length_c   1.000
_cell.angle_alpha   90.00
_cell.angle_beta   90.00
_cell.angle_gamma   90.00
#
_symmetry.space_group_name_H-M   'P 1'
#
loop_
_entity.id
_entity.type
_entity.pdbx_description
1 polymer ?
#
loop_
_entity_poly.entity_id
_entity_poly.type
_entity_poly.pdbx_seq_one_letter_code
_entity_poly.pdbx_strand_id
1 'polypeptide(L)'
;MCPIFAGTDCKSAQSGFDINTSQLKQNGYNVKGLGQKWVDDTFEIFDDRINSVKAEWTENINYPGGESLGYKEFINVYENTYDQIEAVKATTFYKTMSSRKFINIKDILINQGYIKVILTK
;
A
#
# COMPACT_ATOMS: atom_id res chain seq x y z
N MET A 1 16.67 -4.55 -27.27
CA MET A 1 16.80 -3.28 -28.01
C MET A 1 15.39 -2.72 -28.18
N CYS A 2 15.01 -1.70 -27.41
CA CYS A 2 13.71 -1.03 -27.58
C CYS A 2 13.82 0.01 -28.70
N PRO A 3 12.92 0.03 -29.69
CA PRO A 3 12.96 1.03 -30.75
C PRO A 3 12.48 2.38 -30.21
N ILE A 4 13.28 3.41 -30.48
CA ILE A 4 13.02 4.80 -30.12
C ILE A 4 12.11 5.37 -31.20
N PHE A 5 10.81 5.49 -30.93
CA PHE A 5 9.93 6.38 -31.70
C PHE A 5 8.97 7.11 -30.76
N ALA A 6 9.12 8.44 -30.76
CA ALA A 6 8.16 9.48 -30.40
C ALA A 6 7.18 9.17 -29.23
N GLY A 7 7.51 9.70 -28.05
CA GLY A 7 6.52 10.32 -27.17
C GLY A 7 5.57 9.41 -26.38
N THR A 8 5.83 8.10 -26.30
CA THR A 8 5.13 7.26 -25.33
C THR A 8 6.11 6.82 -24.27
N ASP A 9 6.25 7.64 -23.23
CA ASP A 9 6.85 7.21 -21.97
C ASP A 9 6.25 5.85 -21.63
N CYS A 10 7.10 4.85 -21.34
CA CYS A 10 6.65 3.56 -20.83
C CYS A 10 5.85 3.83 -19.56
N LYS A 11 4.53 4.02 -19.71
CA LYS A 11 3.61 4.31 -18.62
C LYS A 11 3.77 3.18 -17.62
N SER A 12 4.40 3.47 -16.50
CA SER A 12 4.33 2.62 -15.33
C SER A 12 2.85 2.35 -15.10
N ALA A 13 2.42 1.11 -15.27
CA ALA A 13 1.03 0.75 -15.00
C ALA A 13 0.78 1.02 -13.51
N GLN A 14 0.08 2.11 -13.23
CA GLN A 14 -0.22 2.55 -11.88
C GLN A 14 -1.63 2.07 -11.56
N SER A 15 -1.75 0.84 -11.06
CA SER A 15 -3.00 0.31 -10.52
C SER A 15 -3.08 0.66 -9.04
N GLY A 16 -3.90 1.64 -8.69
CA GLY A 16 -4.28 1.93 -7.31
C GLY A 16 -5.60 1.25 -6.99
N PHE A 17 -5.65 0.46 -5.92
CA PHE A 17 -6.88 -0.17 -5.43
C PHE A 17 -7.05 0.22 -3.97
N ASP A 18 -8.02 1.10 -3.70
CA ASP A 18 -8.43 1.46 -2.34
C ASP A 18 -9.68 0.67 -1.98
N ILE A 19 -9.59 -0.15 -0.94
CA ILE A 19 -10.69 -1.01 -0.51
C ILE A 19 -11.26 -0.42 0.76
N ASN A 20 -12.28 0.40 0.60
CA ASN A 20 -13.13 0.78 1.72
C ASN A 20 -14.01 -0.41 2.13
N THR A 21 -13.44 -1.35 2.88
CA THR A 21 -14.11 -2.56 3.36
C THR A 21 -15.33 -2.24 4.23
N SER A 22 -15.35 -1.08 4.91
CA SER A 22 -16.49 -0.66 5.73
C SER A 22 -17.72 -0.36 4.86
N GLN A 23 -17.54 0.39 3.78
CA GLN A 23 -18.62 0.80 2.87
C GLN A 23 -19.15 -0.39 2.06
N LEU A 24 -18.27 -1.29 1.63
CA LEU A 24 -18.67 -2.52 0.94
C LEU A 24 -19.43 -3.49 1.86
N LYS A 25 -19.04 -3.56 3.15
CA LYS A 25 -19.77 -4.34 4.16
C LYS A 25 -21.15 -3.75 4.46
N GLN A 26 -21.27 -2.41 4.50
CA GLN A 26 -22.57 -1.72 4.62
C GLN A 26 -23.51 -2.03 3.45
N ASN A 27 -22.96 -2.23 2.25
CA ASN A 27 -23.70 -2.63 1.05
C ASN A 27 -23.95 -4.15 0.95
N GLY A 28 -23.70 -4.92 2.02
CA GLY A 28 -23.98 -6.36 2.07
C GLY A 28 -22.94 -7.26 1.38
N TYR A 29 -21.82 -6.71 0.91
CA TYR A 29 -20.76 -7.52 0.31
C TYR A 29 -19.88 -8.17 1.39
N ASN A 30 -19.64 -9.47 1.26
CA ASN A 30 -18.65 -10.17 2.07
C ASN A 30 -17.25 -9.81 1.58
N VAL A 31 -16.64 -8.81 2.21
CA VAL A 31 -15.35 -8.23 1.81
C VAL A 31 -14.14 -8.82 2.50
N LYS A 32 -14.33 -9.85 3.34
CA LYS A 32 -13.20 -10.59 3.91
C LYS A 32 -12.41 -11.23 2.77
N GLY A 33 -11.17 -10.78 2.59
CA GLY A 33 -10.23 -11.35 1.64
C GLY A 33 -10.34 -10.85 0.20
N LEU A 34 -11.32 -9.99 -0.16
CA LEU A 34 -11.40 -9.43 -1.52
C LEU A 34 -10.14 -8.64 -1.90
N GLY A 35 -9.59 -7.90 -0.93
CA GLY A 35 -8.34 -7.19 -1.15
C GLY A 35 -7.11 -8.06 -1.26
N GLN A 36 -7.01 -9.03 -0.36
CA GLN A 36 -5.90 -9.98 -0.41
C GLN A 36 -5.94 -10.75 -1.72
N LYS A 37 -7.11 -11.23 -2.14
CA LYS A 37 -7.30 -11.92 -3.42
C LYS A 37 -6.93 -11.05 -4.61
N TRP A 38 -7.41 -9.81 -4.68
CA TRP A 38 -7.04 -8.90 -5.78
C TRP A 38 -5.53 -8.66 -5.85
N VAL A 39 -4.88 -8.47 -4.69
CA VAL A 39 -3.43 -8.33 -4.59
C VAL A 39 -2.75 -9.61 -5.08
N ASP A 40 -3.19 -10.76 -4.60
CA ASP A 40 -2.64 -12.07 -4.97
C ASP A 40 -2.76 -12.32 -6.48
N ASP A 41 -3.95 -12.14 -7.06
CA ASP A 41 -4.22 -12.29 -8.50
C ASP A 41 -3.37 -11.31 -9.34
N THR A 42 -3.23 -10.06 -8.86
CA THR A 42 -2.40 -9.04 -9.54
C THR A 42 -0.93 -9.44 -9.58
N PHE A 43 -0.41 -9.94 -8.47
CA PHE A 43 0.98 -10.41 -8.42
C PHE A 43 1.16 -11.72 -9.19
N GLU A 44 0.21 -12.65 -9.19
CA GLU A 44 0.31 -13.87 -10.00
C GLU A 44 0.50 -13.55 -11.49
N ILE A 45 -0.22 -12.56 -12.00
CA ILE A 45 -0.18 -12.20 -13.42
C ILE A 45 1.00 -11.26 -13.75
N PHE A 46 1.35 -10.36 -12.84
CA PHE A 46 2.23 -9.23 -13.15
C PHE A 46 3.47 -9.09 -12.27
N ASP A 47 3.82 -10.04 -11.38
CA ASP A 47 4.92 -9.87 -10.41
C ASP A 47 6.21 -9.37 -11.06
N ASP A 48 6.67 -10.00 -12.13
CA ASP A 48 7.90 -9.63 -12.85
C ASP A 48 7.89 -8.20 -13.43
N ARG A 49 6.70 -7.59 -13.57
CA ARG A 49 6.50 -6.25 -14.12
C ARG A 49 6.23 -5.19 -13.06
N ILE A 50 5.89 -5.58 -11.84
CA ILE A 50 5.65 -4.65 -10.73
C ILE A 50 6.99 -4.33 -10.07
N ASN A 51 7.45 -3.09 -10.26
CA ASN A 51 8.70 -2.59 -9.68
C ASN A 51 8.50 -1.70 -8.46
N SER A 52 7.27 -1.24 -8.22
CA SER A 52 6.91 -0.42 -7.07
C SER A 52 5.49 -0.68 -6.59
N VAL A 53 5.28 -0.60 -5.28
CA VAL A 53 3.97 -0.62 -4.63
C VAL A 53 3.81 0.61 -3.77
N LYS A 54 2.57 1.11 -3.66
CA LYS A 54 2.22 2.28 -2.86
C LYS A 54 1.08 1.92 -1.91
N ALA A 55 1.20 2.36 -0.66
CA ALA A 55 0.11 2.38 0.30
C ALA A 55 -0.17 3.82 0.74
N GLU A 56 -1.45 4.13 0.93
CA GLU A 56 -1.93 5.39 1.49
C GLU A 56 -2.86 5.06 2.66
N TRP A 57 -2.61 5.67 3.80
CA TRP A 57 -3.30 5.41 5.06
C TRP A 57 -3.78 6.72 5.65
N THR A 58 -5.01 6.75 6.13
CA THR A 58 -5.63 7.96 6.63
C THR A 58 -6.36 7.75 7.95
N GLU A 59 -6.52 8.85 8.68
CA GLU A 59 -7.57 9.01 9.68
C GLU A 59 -8.87 9.32 8.94
N ASN A 60 -9.90 8.51 9.18
CA ASN A 60 -11.24 8.72 8.65
C ASN A 60 -12.25 8.14 9.63
N ILE A 61 -13.23 8.96 10.03
CA ILE A 61 -14.29 8.56 10.95
C ILE A 61 -15.11 7.35 10.47
N ASN A 62 -15.12 7.08 9.17
CA ASN A 62 -15.80 5.92 8.58
C ASN A 62 -15.02 4.60 8.73
N TYR A 63 -13.76 4.64 9.17
CA TYR A 63 -13.02 3.44 9.52
C TYR A 63 -13.33 2.99 10.95
N PRO A 64 -13.29 1.67 11.25
CA PRO A 64 -13.43 1.18 12.60
C PRO A 64 -12.33 1.77 13.50
N GLY A 65 -12.71 2.59 14.48
CA GLY A 65 -11.76 3.30 15.35
C GLY A 65 -11.25 4.63 14.80
N GLY A 66 -11.78 5.13 13.67
CA GLY A 66 -11.46 6.44 13.13
C GLY A 66 -10.19 6.51 12.27
N GLU A 67 -9.51 5.38 12.05
CA GLU A 67 -8.24 5.31 11.32
C GLU A 67 -8.11 4.00 10.54
N SER A 68 -7.34 4.02 9.45
CA SER A 68 -6.98 2.80 8.73
C SER A 68 -5.99 1.95 9.53
N LEU A 69 -6.02 0.62 9.35
CA LEU A 69 -5.14 -0.29 10.08
C LEU A 69 -3.65 0.03 9.88
N GLY A 70 -3.24 0.35 8.65
CA GLY A 70 -1.85 0.72 8.36
C GLY A 70 -1.41 2.02 9.05
N TYR A 71 -2.32 3.00 9.16
CA TYR A 71 -2.08 4.22 9.93
C TYR A 71 -1.80 3.89 11.39
N LYS A 72 -2.71 3.10 12.00
CA LYS A 72 -2.59 2.65 13.39
C LYS A 72 -1.29 1.91 13.67
N GLU A 73 -0.96 0.91 12.84
CA GLU A 73 0.27 0.12 12.98
C GLU A 73 1.52 1.00 12.89
N PHE A 74 1.54 1.95 11.96
CA PHE A 74 2.66 2.87 11.78
C PHE A 74 2.81 3.81 12.99
N ILE A 75 1.74 4.51 13.38
CA ILE A 75 1.77 5.52 14.46
C ILE A 75 2.17 4.90 15.79
N ASN A 76 1.67 3.70 16.11
CA ASN A 76 2.03 2.99 17.35
C ASN A 76 3.54 2.77 17.51
N VAL A 77 4.29 2.59 16.43
CA VAL A 77 5.74 2.45 16.50
C VAL A 77 6.40 3.82 16.42
N TYR A 78 5.95 4.67 15.49
CA TYR A 78 6.53 5.98 15.27
C TYR A 78 6.47 6.89 16.49
N GLU A 79 5.38 6.89 17.27
CA GLU A 79 5.28 7.71 18.49
C GLU A 79 6.26 7.28 19.58
N ASN A 80 6.70 6.02 19.56
CA ASN A 80 7.63 5.49 20.55
C ASN A 80 9.09 5.60 20.11
N THR A 81 9.37 5.49 18.81
CA THR A 81 10.74 5.43 18.29
C THR A 81 11.17 6.69 17.55
N TYR A 82 10.21 7.46 17.03
CA TYR A 82 10.41 8.55 16.05
C TYR A 82 11.18 8.12 14.79
N ASP A 83 11.28 6.82 14.53
CA ASP A 83 11.94 6.26 13.35
C ASP A 83 10.87 5.83 12.33
N GLN A 84 10.81 6.56 11.22
CA GLN A 84 9.86 6.33 10.14
C GLN A 84 10.12 4.99 9.42
N ILE A 85 11.38 4.60 9.28
CA ILE A 85 11.77 3.36 8.60
C ILE A 85 11.37 2.16 9.45
N GLU A 86 11.63 2.24 10.76
CA GLU A 86 11.21 1.20 11.70
C GLU A 86 9.68 1.09 11.74
N ALA A 87 8.98 2.23 11.80
CA ALA A 87 7.52 2.26 11.76
C ALA A 87 6.95 1.62 10.48
N VAL A 88 7.50 1.93 9.30
CA VAL A 88 7.10 1.25 8.05
C VAL A 88 7.33 -0.25 8.15
N LYS A 89 8.52 -0.68 8.60
CA LYS A 89 8.90 -2.10 8.68
C LYS A 89 8.03 -2.91 9.64
N ALA A 90 7.47 -2.25 10.66
CA ALA A 90 6.55 -2.87 11.61
C ALA A 90 5.17 -3.18 11.02
N THR A 91 4.74 -2.45 9.98
CA THR A 91 3.41 -2.61 9.37
C THR A 91 3.23 -3.96 8.68
N THR A 92 1.98 -4.43 8.66
CA THR A 92 1.58 -5.62 7.90
C THR A 92 1.82 -5.43 6.40
N PHE A 93 1.67 -4.21 5.88
CA PHE A 93 1.99 -3.89 4.49
C PHE A 93 3.43 -4.20 4.12
N TYR A 94 4.40 -3.70 4.89
CA TYR A 94 5.82 -3.98 4.62
C TYR A 94 6.14 -5.47 4.73
N LYS A 95 5.61 -6.16 5.76
CA LYS A 95 5.81 -7.61 5.93
C LYS A 95 5.28 -8.41 4.75
N THR A 96 4.09 -8.07 4.25
CA THR A 96 3.49 -8.72 3.08
C THR A 96 4.30 -8.44 1.81
N MET A 97 4.68 -7.19 1.57
CA MET A 97 5.36 -6.78 0.32
C MET A 97 6.84 -7.19 0.29
N SER A 98 7.51 -7.25 1.44
CA SER A 98 8.87 -7.77 1.54
C SER A 98 8.96 -9.26 1.21
N SER A 99 7.94 -10.07 1.56
CA SER A 99 7.87 -11.47 1.09
C SER A 99 7.76 -11.59 -0.44
N ARG A 100 7.32 -10.52 -1.11
CA ARG A 100 7.25 -10.35 -2.57
C ARG A 100 8.45 -9.57 -3.13
N LYS A 101 9.55 -9.50 -2.38
CA LYS A 101 10.83 -8.83 -2.73
C LYS A 101 10.80 -7.30 -2.76
N PHE A 102 9.72 -6.64 -2.34
CA PHE A 102 9.70 -5.17 -2.20
C PHE A 102 10.28 -4.76 -0.86
N ILE A 103 11.61 -4.69 -0.78
CA ILE A 103 12.36 -4.44 0.47
C ILE A 103 12.85 -3.00 0.60
N ASN A 104 12.91 -2.26 -0.50
CA ASN A 104 13.48 -0.92 -0.54
C ASN A 104 12.38 0.12 -0.28
N ILE A 105 12.55 0.94 0.76
CA ILE A 105 11.65 2.06 1.03
C ILE A 105 12.11 3.25 0.21
N LYS A 106 11.32 3.63 -0.79
CA LYS A 106 11.65 4.72 -1.72
C LYS A 106 11.21 6.08 -1.20
N ASP A 107 10.02 6.14 -0.60
CA ASP A 107 9.43 7.39 -0.14
C ASP A 107 8.51 7.11 1.06
N ILE A 108 8.56 8.02 2.04
CA ILE A 108 7.63 8.08 3.16
C ILE A 108 7.18 9.54 3.26
N LEU A 109 5.88 9.77 3.15
CA LEU A 109 5.28 11.07 3.38
C LEU A 109 4.34 10.97 4.58
N ILE A 110 4.57 11.82 5.57
CA ILE A 110 3.77 11.91 6.79
C ILE A 110 3.18 13.31 6.86
N ASN A 111 1.85 13.37 6.86
CA ASN A 111 1.07 14.58 7.08
C ASN A 111 0.07 14.30 8.20
N GLN A 112 -0.52 15.35 8.78
CA GLN A 112 -1.54 15.19 9.82
C GLN A 112 -2.71 14.35 9.30
N GLY A 113 -2.94 13.18 9.91
CA GLY A 113 -3.99 12.24 9.53
C GLY A 113 -3.77 11.51 8.20
N TYR A 114 -2.56 11.56 7.61
CA TYR A 114 -2.25 10.91 6.32
C TYR A 114 -0.81 10.40 6.26
N ILE A 115 -0.63 9.14 5.86
CA ILE A 115 0.67 8.51 5.63
C ILE A 115 0.67 7.86 4.24
N LYS A 116 1.72 8.11 3.46
CA LYS A 116 1.98 7.43 2.18
C LYS A 116 3.33 6.76 2.22
N VAL A 117 3.36 5.50 1.80
CA VAL A 117 4.58 4.68 1.73
C VAL A 117 4.73 4.12 0.33
N ILE A 118 5.93 4.22 -0.25
CA ILE A 118 6.28 3.59 -1.53
C ILE A 118 7.43 2.62 -1.31
N LEU A 119 7.23 1.35 -1.69
CA LEU A 119 8.25 0.31 -1.69
C LEU A 119 8.63 -0.07 -3.11
N THR A 120 9.89 -0.43 -3.33
CA THR A 120 10.39 -1.00 -4.58
C THR A 120 11.10 -2.32 -4.32
N LYS A 121 11.28 -3.10 -5.38
CA LYS A 121 12.20 -4.25 -5.38
C LYS A 121 13.64 -3.81 -5.13
#